data_AF-A0A5C9EA75-F1
#
_entry.id   AF-A0A5C9EA75-F1
#
_cell.length_a   1.000
_cell.length_b   1.000
_cell.length_c   1.000
_cell.angle_alpha   90.00
_cell.angle_beta   90.00
_cell.angle_gamma   90.00
#
_symmetry.space_group_name_H-M   'P 1'
#
loop_
_entity.id
_entity.type
_entity.pdbx_description
1 polymer ?
#
loop_
_entity_poly.entity_id
_entity_poly.type
_entity_poly.pdbx_seq_one_letter_code
_entity_poly.pdbx_strand_id
1 'polypeptide(L)'
;MINELIEISKATRVERKNNPILREKMNIAANGQQPRFLLISSIKRGAQDLQLFDLKQGDAFSGTRVPGRSIPESDKTPIFFSGPAAYNEHFPEKNGIVITFEHDEDDAVIEASLKNVSENPDTKGIPIVALKINYNSGEVSPHSHSYHRNQAVEQHLISRATTIPTTVNDDVMILVCSDSRVHPPLTYAGLPYAIQTLGGHVPAYTGDDDETAQFNAFLETWQATGGSKKYIVFIPHGKIEEEGQHCGAGKASLNPSDVHGTYLRPVIETLNQEASSFEDEPPESPEKRLLSLAEAIKKNLSTYPAYDESKIEVIRLGMIDTVTGEIKDFD
;
A
#
# COMPACT_ATOMS: atom_id res chain seq x y z
N MET A 1 9.70 18.65 5.65
CA MET A 1 9.00 17.40 5.26
C MET A 1 7.85 17.62 4.26
N ILE A 2 6.73 18.25 4.63
CA ILE A 2 5.96 19.25 3.83
C ILE A 2 6.30 19.47 2.34
N ASN A 3 6.72 20.71 2.14
CA ASN A 3 7.27 21.30 0.92
C ASN A 3 8.33 20.39 0.27
N GLU A 4 9.09 19.64 1.07
CA GLU A 4 10.14 18.73 0.58
C GLU A 4 9.57 17.61 -0.29
N LEU A 5 8.52 16.92 0.17
CA LEU A 5 7.87 15.85 -0.59
C LEU A 5 7.19 16.41 -1.85
N ILE A 6 6.61 17.61 -1.76
CA ILE A 6 6.03 18.32 -2.90
C ILE A 6 7.09 18.62 -3.96
N GLU A 7 8.26 19.16 -3.57
CA GLU A 7 9.36 19.44 -4.52
C GLU A 7 9.91 18.18 -5.19
N ILE A 8 10.08 17.07 -4.44
CA ILE A 8 10.47 15.77 -5.01
C ILE A 8 9.43 15.30 -6.04
N SER A 9 8.15 15.46 -5.75
CA SER A 9 7.08 15.04 -6.66
C SER A 9 7.06 15.87 -7.96
N LYS A 10 7.37 17.17 -7.90
CA LYS A 10 7.50 18.04 -9.07
C LYS A 10 8.66 17.60 -9.96
N ALA A 11 9.82 17.30 -9.37
CA ALA A 11 10.96 16.77 -10.11
C ALA A 11 10.62 15.43 -10.80
N THR A 12 9.92 14.55 -10.08
CA THR A 12 9.44 13.25 -10.60
C THR A 12 8.49 13.43 -11.79
N ARG A 13 7.57 14.40 -11.73
CA ARG A 13 6.68 14.73 -12.86
C ARG A 13 7.46 15.16 -14.10
N VAL A 14 8.48 16.00 -13.93
CA VAL A 14 9.33 16.46 -15.04
C VAL A 14 10.07 15.29 -15.68
N GLU A 15 10.63 14.40 -14.87
CA GLU A 15 11.29 13.18 -15.36
C GLU A 15 10.31 12.30 -16.17
N ARG A 16 9.10 12.07 -15.64
CA ARG A 16 8.06 11.26 -16.29
C ARG A 16 7.65 11.82 -17.65
N LYS A 17 7.49 13.14 -17.76
CA LYS A 17 7.17 13.81 -19.05
C LYS A 17 8.29 13.67 -20.08
N ASN A 18 9.54 13.67 -19.63
CA ASN A 18 10.72 13.61 -20.50
C ASN A 18 11.13 12.18 -20.87
N ASN A 19 10.67 11.17 -20.14
CA ASN A 19 10.95 9.76 -20.41
C ASN A 19 9.80 9.11 -21.23
N PRO A 20 10.05 8.62 -22.47
CA PRO A 20 9.02 8.04 -23.31
C PRO A 20 8.25 6.87 -22.68
N ILE A 21 8.94 6.00 -21.93
CA ILE A 21 8.34 4.82 -21.27
C ILE A 21 7.40 5.29 -20.15
N LEU A 22 7.85 6.24 -19.33
CA LEU A 22 7.04 6.78 -18.24
C LEU A 22 5.85 7.57 -18.78
N ARG A 23 6.00 8.29 -19.89
CA ARG A 23 4.91 8.98 -20.57
C ARG A 23 3.85 8.03 -21.11
N GLU A 24 4.25 6.89 -21.66
CA GLU A 24 3.30 5.84 -22.05
C GLU A 24 2.53 5.31 -20.84
N LYS A 25 3.22 5.07 -19.72
CA LYS A 25 2.57 4.69 -18.46
C LYS A 25 1.58 5.75 -17.95
N MET A 26 1.89 7.05 -18.11
CA MET A 26 0.94 8.13 -17.79
C MET A 26 -0.32 8.05 -18.65
N ASN A 27 -0.18 7.81 -19.96
CA ASN A 27 -1.32 7.66 -20.88
C ASN A 27 -2.20 6.46 -20.50
N ILE A 28 -1.59 5.34 -20.11
CA ILE A 28 -2.33 4.17 -19.61
C ILE A 28 -3.06 4.52 -18.32
N ALA A 29 -2.36 5.15 -17.36
CA ALA A 29 -2.92 5.52 -16.06
C ALA A 29 -4.10 6.50 -16.15
N ALA A 30 -4.13 7.37 -17.16
CA ALA A 30 -5.25 8.26 -17.44
C ALA A 30 -6.55 7.50 -17.78
N ASN A 31 -6.43 6.30 -18.32
CA ASN A 31 -7.55 5.44 -18.72
C ASN A 31 -7.93 4.40 -17.64
N GLY A 32 -7.23 4.38 -16.50
CA GLY A 32 -7.48 3.45 -15.40
C GLY A 32 -6.25 2.65 -15.01
N GLN A 33 -6.46 1.50 -14.37
CA GLN A 33 -5.38 0.65 -13.91
C GLN A 33 -5.59 -0.80 -14.35
N GLN A 34 -4.50 -1.46 -14.72
CA GLN A 34 -4.45 -2.88 -15.10
C GLN A 34 -3.17 -3.50 -14.54
N PRO A 35 -3.02 -3.54 -13.20
CA PRO A 35 -1.85 -4.14 -12.58
C PRO A 35 -1.77 -5.63 -12.92
N ARG A 36 -0.53 -6.11 -13.05
CA ARG A 36 -0.22 -7.51 -13.36
C ARG A 36 -0.01 -8.34 -12.12
N PHE A 37 0.32 -7.67 -11.02
CA PHE A 37 0.67 -8.30 -9.76
C PHE A 37 -0.16 -7.73 -8.62
N LEU A 38 -0.50 -8.59 -7.67
CA LEU A 38 -0.75 -8.19 -6.30
C LEU A 38 0.59 -8.31 -5.54
N LEU A 39 1.18 -7.20 -5.15
CA LEU A 39 2.42 -7.16 -4.36
C LEU A 39 2.06 -7.02 -2.87
N ILE A 40 2.45 -8.00 -2.06
CA ILE A 40 2.24 -7.99 -0.61
C ILE A 40 3.60 -7.79 0.05
N SER A 41 3.83 -6.57 0.51
CA SER A 41 5.09 -6.15 1.12
C SER A 41 4.94 -5.88 2.61
N SER A 42 6.03 -6.02 3.36
CA SER A 42 6.01 -5.58 4.75
C SER A 42 5.95 -4.04 4.84
N ILE A 43 5.39 -3.52 5.94
CA ILE A 43 5.35 -2.07 6.22
C ILE A 43 6.73 -1.42 6.02
N LYS A 44 7.81 -2.14 6.34
CA LYS A 44 9.17 -1.61 6.26
C LYS A 44 9.73 -1.51 4.84
N ARG A 45 9.14 -2.22 3.87
CA ARG A 45 9.79 -2.56 2.61
C ARG A 45 9.00 -2.27 1.34
N GLY A 46 7.70 -1.93 1.43
CA GLY A 46 6.86 -1.70 0.23
C GLY A 46 7.49 -0.79 -0.83
N ALA A 47 8.06 0.34 -0.42
CA ALA A 47 8.76 1.24 -1.34
C ALA A 47 10.07 0.65 -1.91
N GLN A 48 10.81 -0.14 -1.13
CA GLN A 48 12.01 -0.83 -1.59
C GLN A 48 11.69 -1.96 -2.55
N ASP A 49 10.62 -2.72 -2.34
CA ASP A 49 10.22 -3.82 -3.22
C ASP A 49 9.83 -3.31 -4.61
N LEU A 50 9.09 -2.19 -4.68
CA LEU A 50 8.79 -1.51 -5.93
C LEU A 50 10.06 -1.09 -6.68
N GLN A 51 11.06 -0.56 -5.96
CA GLN A 51 12.34 -0.18 -6.54
C GLN A 51 13.15 -1.40 -7.01
N LEU A 52 13.27 -2.42 -6.15
CA LEU A 52 14.09 -3.61 -6.36
C LEU A 52 13.64 -4.41 -7.58
N PHE A 53 12.33 -4.55 -7.76
CA PHE A 53 11.75 -5.29 -8.89
C PHE A 53 11.48 -4.41 -10.12
N ASP A 54 11.91 -3.15 -10.08
CA ASP A 54 11.66 -2.16 -11.12
C ASP A 54 10.17 -2.13 -11.54
N LEU A 55 9.28 -2.18 -10.54
CA LEU A 55 7.84 -2.12 -10.75
C LEU A 55 7.47 -0.65 -10.87
N LYS A 56 7.00 -0.26 -12.05
CA LYS A 56 6.60 1.10 -12.37
C LYS A 56 5.11 1.29 -12.11
N GLN A 57 4.68 2.55 -12.24
CA GLN A 57 3.28 2.92 -12.20
C GLN A 57 2.43 1.97 -13.06
N GLY A 58 1.35 1.47 -12.47
CA GLY A 58 0.40 0.55 -13.07
C GLY A 58 0.87 -0.90 -13.13
N ASP A 59 2.05 -1.27 -12.61
CA ASP A 59 2.52 -2.66 -12.67
C ASP A 59 1.97 -3.54 -11.54
N ALA A 60 1.81 -3.00 -10.33
CA ALA A 60 1.41 -3.77 -9.16
C ALA A 60 0.35 -3.04 -8.31
N PHE A 61 -0.72 -3.75 -7.99
CA PHE A 61 -1.63 -3.38 -6.92
C PHE A 61 -1.04 -3.87 -5.60
N SER A 62 -1.20 -3.13 -4.51
CA SER A 62 -0.45 -3.44 -3.28
C SER A 62 -1.34 -3.91 -2.13
N GLY A 63 -0.87 -4.90 -1.39
CA GLY A 63 -1.30 -5.24 -0.05
C GLY A 63 -0.15 -5.03 0.93
N THR A 64 -0.47 -4.99 2.22
CA THR A 64 0.51 -4.75 3.29
C THR A 64 0.53 -5.92 4.26
N ARG A 65 1.69 -6.22 4.84
CA ARG A 65 1.82 -7.12 5.99
C ARG A 65 2.70 -6.51 7.07
N VAL A 66 2.57 -7.00 8.30
CA VAL A 66 3.46 -6.61 9.40
C VAL A 66 4.76 -7.43 9.34
N PRO A 67 5.94 -6.82 9.44
CA PRO A 67 7.22 -7.53 9.37
C PRO A 67 7.40 -8.53 10.52
N GLY A 68 7.92 -9.72 10.23
CA GLY A 68 8.17 -10.76 11.24
C GLY A 68 6.89 -11.40 11.80
N ARG A 69 5.73 -11.12 11.21
CA ARG A 69 4.43 -11.66 11.58
C ARG A 69 3.80 -12.32 10.36
N SER A 70 3.08 -13.42 10.59
CA SER A 70 2.33 -14.08 9.52
C SER A 70 1.12 -13.24 9.15
N ILE A 71 0.79 -13.18 7.85
CA ILE A 71 -0.48 -12.61 7.39
C ILE A 71 -1.62 -13.39 8.08
N PRO A 72 -2.54 -12.74 8.80
CA PRO A 72 -3.67 -13.42 9.44
C PRO A 72 -4.59 -14.13 8.44
N GLU A 73 -5.54 -14.91 8.96
CA GLU A 73 -6.66 -15.43 8.17
C GLU A 73 -7.49 -14.27 7.59
N SER A 74 -8.22 -14.52 6.50
CA SER A 74 -8.77 -13.43 5.66
C SER A 74 -9.73 -12.49 6.39
N ASP A 75 -10.50 -13.00 7.33
CA ASP A 75 -11.42 -12.26 8.20
C ASP A 75 -10.69 -11.41 9.27
N LYS A 76 -9.47 -11.80 9.62
CA LYS A 76 -8.60 -11.10 10.57
C LYS A 76 -7.64 -10.09 9.92
N THR A 77 -7.64 -9.98 8.60
CA THR A 77 -6.88 -8.95 7.88
C THR A 77 -7.66 -8.27 6.75
N PRO A 78 -8.83 -7.69 7.06
CA PRO A 78 -9.69 -7.08 6.04
C PRO A 78 -9.04 -5.88 5.34
N ILE A 79 -8.28 -5.03 6.04
CA ILE A 79 -7.75 -3.79 5.46
C ILE A 79 -6.37 -3.99 4.82
N PHE A 80 -5.47 -4.73 5.47
CA PHE A 80 -4.09 -4.86 5.02
C PHE A 80 -3.93 -5.82 3.85
N PHE A 81 -4.70 -6.92 3.81
CA PHE A 81 -4.57 -7.93 2.75
C PHE A 81 -5.89 -8.27 2.04
N SER A 82 -6.92 -8.72 2.75
CA SER A 82 -8.11 -9.32 2.10
C SER A 82 -8.89 -8.32 1.26
N GLY A 83 -9.05 -7.08 1.71
CA GLY A 83 -9.67 -6.01 0.93
C GLY A 83 -8.91 -5.72 -0.36
N PRO A 84 -7.59 -5.46 -0.32
CA PRO A 84 -6.78 -5.36 -1.53
C PRO A 84 -6.85 -6.59 -2.45
N ALA A 85 -6.83 -7.81 -1.89
CA ALA A 85 -6.96 -9.05 -2.66
C ALA A 85 -8.31 -9.15 -3.38
N ALA A 86 -9.40 -8.84 -2.68
CA ALA A 86 -10.75 -8.82 -3.23
C ALA A 86 -10.92 -7.76 -4.32
N TYR A 87 -10.35 -6.56 -4.15
CA TYR A 87 -10.35 -5.54 -5.20
C TYR A 87 -9.56 -5.99 -6.44
N ASN A 88 -8.43 -6.67 -6.23
CA ASN A 88 -7.59 -7.19 -7.30
C ASN A 88 -8.28 -8.28 -8.15
N GLU A 89 -9.29 -8.97 -7.60
CA GLU A 89 -10.10 -9.94 -8.35
C GLU A 89 -10.74 -9.33 -9.62
N HIS A 90 -11.00 -8.02 -9.63
CA HIS A 90 -11.64 -7.35 -10.75
C HIS A 90 -10.69 -6.99 -11.90
N PHE A 91 -9.38 -7.17 -11.75
CA PHE A 91 -8.43 -6.88 -12.83
C PHE A 91 -8.33 -8.03 -13.84
N PRO A 92 -8.18 -7.70 -15.14
CA PRO A 92 -8.14 -8.71 -16.20
C PRO A 92 -6.84 -9.52 -16.21
N GLU A 93 -5.71 -8.90 -15.84
CA GLU A 93 -4.40 -9.55 -15.79
C GLU A 93 -4.01 -9.88 -14.35
N LYS A 94 -3.58 -11.13 -14.10
CA LYS A 94 -3.20 -11.64 -12.77
C LYS A 94 -2.02 -12.61 -12.90
N ASN A 95 -0.85 -12.07 -13.20
CA ASN A 95 0.34 -12.87 -13.48
C ASN A 95 0.92 -13.55 -12.23
N GLY A 96 0.66 -12.98 -11.05
CA GLY A 96 0.98 -13.61 -9.77
C GLY A 96 0.74 -12.71 -8.57
N ILE A 97 0.67 -13.34 -7.41
CA ILE A 97 0.77 -12.69 -6.10
C ILE A 97 2.24 -12.75 -5.70
N VAL A 98 2.88 -11.59 -5.63
CA VAL A 98 4.27 -11.47 -5.20
C VAL A 98 4.26 -11.13 -3.72
N ILE A 99 4.85 -11.98 -2.90
CA ILE A 99 4.96 -11.75 -1.46
C ILE A 99 6.42 -11.79 -1.03
N THR A 100 6.85 -10.76 -0.32
CA THR A 100 8.26 -10.56 0.04
C THR A 100 8.50 -10.79 1.52
N PHE A 101 9.67 -11.35 1.84
CA PHE A 101 10.14 -11.66 3.19
C PHE A 101 11.58 -11.21 3.37
N GLU A 102 11.94 -10.87 4.61
CA GLU A 102 13.36 -10.66 4.94
C GLU A 102 14.13 -11.98 4.78
N HIS A 103 15.40 -11.89 4.38
CA HIS A 103 16.24 -13.08 4.19
C HIS A 103 16.38 -13.98 5.43
N ASP A 104 16.23 -13.40 6.62
CA ASP A 104 16.29 -14.04 7.93
C ASP A 104 14.90 -14.21 8.57
N GLU A 105 13.81 -13.95 7.84
CA GLU A 105 12.46 -14.17 8.34
C GLU A 105 12.22 -15.68 8.56
N ASP A 106 11.61 -16.01 9.70
CA ASP A 106 11.35 -17.38 10.14
C ASP A 106 10.45 -18.11 9.13
N ASP A 107 10.86 -19.32 8.72
CA ASP A 107 10.13 -20.09 7.73
C ASP A 107 8.70 -20.43 8.21
N ALA A 108 8.45 -20.56 9.52
CA ALA A 108 7.10 -20.77 10.05
C ALA A 108 6.18 -19.55 9.80
N VAL A 109 6.73 -18.34 9.85
CA VAL A 109 6.01 -17.09 9.51
C VAL A 109 5.70 -17.06 8.01
N ILE A 110 6.65 -17.48 7.17
CA ILE A 110 6.48 -17.55 5.72
C ILE A 110 5.40 -18.57 5.37
N GLU A 111 5.51 -19.80 5.86
CA GLU A 111 4.57 -20.89 5.59
C GLU A 111 3.14 -20.52 6.02
N ALA A 112 2.97 -19.96 7.22
CA ALA A 112 1.66 -19.52 7.71
C ALA A 112 1.07 -18.40 6.83
N SER A 113 1.90 -17.45 6.38
CA SER A 113 1.45 -16.39 5.47
C SER A 113 1.02 -16.94 4.12
N LEU A 114 1.82 -17.84 3.52
CA LEU A 114 1.51 -18.45 2.23
C LEU A 114 0.23 -19.30 2.29
N LYS A 115 0.03 -20.02 3.40
CA LYS A 115 -1.21 -20.75 3.66
C LYS A 115 -2.41 -19.81 3.64
N ASN A 116 -2.39 -18.77 4.46
CA ASN A 116 -3.53 -17.84 4.60
C ASN A 116 -3.79 -17.05 3.31
N VAL A 117 -2.73 -16.69 2.57
CA VAL A 117 -2.88 -16.14 1.21
C VAL A 117 -3.56 -17.15 0.31
N SER A 118 -3.10 -18.39 0.24
CA SER A 118 -3.66 -19.42 -0.65
C SER A 118 -5.10 -19.82 -0.34
N GLU A 119 -5.52 -19.68 0.92
CA GLU A 119 -6.86 -20.00 1.41
C GLU A 119 -7.85 -18.84 1.19
N ASN A 120 -7.36 -17.63 0.90
CA ASN A 120 -8.23 -16.50 0.55
C ASN A 120 -8.96 -16.76 -0.79
N PRO A 121 -10.31 -16.77 -0.81
CA PRO A 121 -11.08 -17.06 -2.01
C PRO A 121 -10.78 -16.16 -3.22
N ASP A 122 -10.48 -14.88 -2.99
CA ASP A 122 -10.26 -13.88 -4.03
C ASP A 122 -8.86 -14.00 -4.68
N THR A 123 -7.98 -14.81 -4.08
CA THR A 123 -6.67 -15.16 -4.64
C THR A 123 -6.65 -16.49 -5.37
N LYS A 124 -7.77 -17.22 -5.36
CA LYS A 124 -7.83 -18.60 -5.83
C LYS A 124 -7.42 -18.71 -7.30
N GLY A 125 -6.45 -19.59 -7.56
CA GLY A 125 -5.96 -19.87 -8.91
C GLY A 125 -4.92 -18.86 -9.42
N ILE A 126 -4.59 -17.82 -8.65
CA ILE A 126 -3.49 -16.92 -8.98
C ILE A 126 -2.18 -17.56 -8.50
N PRO A 127 -1.12 -17.63 -9.34
CA PRO A 127 0.18 -18.16 -8.91
C PRO A 127 0.78 -17.32 -7.78
N ILE A 128 1.41 -17.96 -6.79
CA ILE A 128 2.14 -17.28 -5.71
C ILE A 128 3.64 -17.31 -6.02
N VAL A 129 4.29 -16.17 -5.85
CA VAL A 129 5.73 -15.95 -5.98
C VAL A 129 6.24 -15.41 -4.63
N ALA A 130 6.81 -16.30 -3.82
CA ALA A 130 7.36 -15.96 -2.52
C ALA A 130 8.87 -15.71 -2.61
N LEU A 131 9.33 -14.53 -2.20
CA LEU A 131 10.72 -14.10 -2.34
C LEU A 131 11.32 -13.71 -0.99
N LYS A 132 12.49 -14.27 -0.64
CA LYS A 132 13.32 -13.83 0.48
C LYS A 132 14.36 -12.85 -0.03
N ILE A 133 14.49 -11.71 0.65
CA ILE A 133 15.26 -10.56 0.18
C ILE A 133 16.26 -10.14 1.25
N ASN A 134 17.53 -10.05 0.87
CA ASN A 134 18.54 -9.39 1.67
C ASN A 134 18.69 -7.94 1.19
N TYR A 135 17.96 -7.02 1.81
CA TYR A 135 17.97 -5.61 1.40
C TYR A 135 19.34 -4.92 1.55
N ASN A 136 20.28 -5.49 2.31
CA ASN A 136 21.63 -4.95 2.44
C ASN A 136 22.52 -5.32 1.24
N SER A 137 22.30 -6.48 0.61
CA SER A 137 23.04 -6.93 -0.57
C SER A 137 22.26 -6.80 -1.88
N GLY A 138 20.95 -6.56 -1.82
CA GLY A 138 20.05 -6.61 -2.97
C GLY A 138 19.77 -8.03 -3.46
N GLU A 139 20.22 -9.06 -2.75
CA GLU A 139 20.03 -10.45 -3.14
C GLU A 139 18.58 -10.89 -2.96
N VAL A 140 18.03 -11.53 -3.99
CA VAL A 140 16.67 -12.07 -4.00
C VAL A 140 16.73 -13.56 -4.27
N SER A 141 16.09 -14.35 -3.43
CA SER A 141 15.98 -15.80 -3.59
C SER A 141 14.53 -16.25 -3.48
N PRO A 142 14.10 -17.24 -4.29
CA PRO A 142 12.76 -17.78 -4.17
C PRO A 142 12.65 -18.66 -2.92
N HIS A 143 11.56 -18.51 -2.17
CA HIS A 143 11.20 -19.45 -1.12
C HIS A 143 10.43 -20.63 -1.72
N SER A 144 10.87 -21.85 -1.44
CA SER A 144 10.24 -23.05 -1.99
C SER A 144 8.95 -23.39 -1.25
N HIS A 145 7.85 -23.58 -1.98
CA HIS A 145 6.54 -23.96 -1.43
C HIS A 145 5.76 -24.87 -2.40
N SER A 146 4.68 -25.47 -1.91
CA SER A 146 3.84 -26.42 -2.65
C SER A 146 2.70 -25.79 -3.46
N TYR A 147 2.38 -24.51 -3.24
CA TYR A 147 1.34 -23.80 -3.99
C TYR A 147 1.70 -23.58 -5.46
N HIS A 148 0.71 -23.24 -6.30
CA HIS A 148 0.93 -22.98 -7.71
C HIS A 148 1.90 -21.80 -7.89
N ARG A 149 2.95 -22.01 -8.70
CA ARG A 149 4.04 -21.04 -8.95
C ARG A 149 4.07 -20.63 -10.41
N ASN A 150 4.49 -19.40 -10.66
CA ASN A 150 4.82 -18.91 -12.00
C ASN A 150 6.34 -18.67 -12.10
N GLN A 151 7.07 -19.71 -12.52
CA GLN A 151 8.54 -19.66 -12.58
C GLN A 151 9.05 -18.58 -13.54
N ALA A 152 8.35 -18.32 -14.65
CA ALA A 152 8.75 -17.28 -15.59
C ALA A 152 8.66 -15.89 -14.95
N VAL A 153 7.58 -15.61 -14.21
CA VAL A 153 7.43 -14.36 -13.45
C VAL A 153 8.46 -14.27 -12.32
N GLU A 154 8.67 -15.34 -11.58
CA GLU A 154 9.66 -15.40 -10.50
C GLU A 154 11.07 -15.05 -11.01
N GLN A 155 11.52 -15.71 -12.08
CA GLN A 155 12.82 -15.43 -12.69
C GLN A 155 12.89 -14.03 -13.29
N HIS A 156 11.80 -13.54 -13.88
CA HIS A 156 11.71 -12.17 -14.39
C HIS A 156 11.90 -11.13 -13.27
N LEU A 157 11.23 -11.30 -12.13
CA LEU A 157 11.38 -10.40 -10.97
C LEU A 157 12.80 -10.46 -10.39
N ILE A 158 13.34 -11.66 -10.19
CA ILE A 158 14.72 -11.85 -9.69
C ILE A 158 15.74 -11.20 -10.64
N SER A 159 15.57 -11.36 -11.96
CA SER A 159 16.51 -10.79 -12.94
C SER A 159 16.55 -9.27 -12.95
N ARG A 160 15.54 -8.59 -12.39
CA ARG A 160 15.47 -7.13 -12.27
C ARG A 160 16.13 -6.60 -11.00
N ALA A 161 16.21 -7.44 -9.95
CA ALA A 161 16.88 -7.14 -8.69
C ALA A 161 18.40 -7.10 -8.87
N THR A 162 18.87 -6.06 -9.56
CA THR A 162 20.26 -5.89 -10.01
C THR A 162 21.04 -4.89 -9.17
N THR A 163 20.35 -4.15 -8.30
CA THR A 163 20.92 -3.09 -7.49
C THR A 163 20.44 -3.19 -6.04
N ILE A 164 21.29 -2.72 -5.13
CA ILE A 164 20.92 -2.56 -3.73
C ILE A 164 19.86 -1.45 -3.67
N PRO A 165 18.67 -1.70 -3.06
CA PRO A 165 17.63 -0.70 -2.98
C PRO A 165 18.09 0.44 -2.06
N THR A 166 17.53 1.63 -2.29
CA THR A 166 17.80 2.82 -1.48
C THR A 166 17.50 2.52 -0.01
N THR A 167 18.32 3.07 0.89
CA THR A 167 18.10 2.92 2.34
C THR A 167 16.73 3.43 2.76
N VAL A 168 16.21 2.84 3.82
CA VAL A 168 14.91 3.23 4.37
C VAL A 168 15.09 4.38 5.35
N ASN A 169 14.22 5.37 5.24
CA ASN A 169 13.98 6.38 6.25
C ASN A 169 12.94 5.82 7.24
N ASP A 170 13.42 5.34 8.38
CA ASP A 170 12.61 4.78 9.45
C ASP A 170 11.99 5.85 10.37
N ASP A 171 12.08 7.14 10.04
CA ASP A 171 11.33 8.20 10.71
C ASP A 171 9.99 8.47 10.04
N VAL A 172 9.77 8.01 8.81
CA VAL A 172 8.59 8.34 8.00
C VAL A 172 7.89 7.07 7.53
N MET A 173 6.59 6.98 7.85
CA MET A 173 5.67 6.01 7.28
C MET A 173 4.62 6.71 6.43
N ILE A 174 4.47 6.30 5.18
CA ILE A 174 3.48 6.84 4.26
C ILE A 174 2.26 5.91 4.19
N LEU A 175 1.08 6.49 4.37
CA LEU A 175 -0.20 5.84 4.11
C LEU A 175 -0.69 6.29 2.73
N VAL A 176 -0.78 5.35 1.79
CA VAL A 176 -1.22 5.62 0.41
C VAL A 176 -2.07 4.47 -0.10
N CYS A 177 -2.86 4.70 -1.15
CA CYS A 177 -3.74 3.67 -1.66
C CYS A 177 -2.97 2.49 -2.28
N SER A 178 -3.58 1.30 -2.27
CA SER A 178 -3.18 0.12 -3.05
C SER A 178 -3.19 0.35 -4.56
N ASP A 179 -3.85 1.42 -5.03
CA ASP A 179 -3.96 1.78 -6.44
C ASP A 179 -2.59 1.79 -7.12
N SER A 180 -2.45 0.94 -8.13
CA SER A 180 -1.17 0.71 -8.80
C SER A 180 -0.59 1.94 -9.48
N ARG A 181 -1.39 3.00 -9.65
CA ARG A 181 -0.95 4.26 -10.27
C ARG A 181 -0.19 5.17 -9.31
N VAL A 182 -0.23 4.90 -8.01
CA VAL A 182 0.42 5.73 -6.99
C VAL A 182 1.38 4.89 -6.15
N HIS A 183 2.58 5.41 -5.97
CA HIS A 183 3.61 4.79 -5.14
C HIS A 183 3.93 5.72 -3.96
N PRO A 184 4.42 5.18 -2.82
CA PRO A 184 4.95 6.01 -1.75
C PRO A 184 6.06 6.91 -2.28
N PRO A 185 5.97 8.25 -2.15
CA PRO A 185 7.01 9.15 -2.63
C PRO A 185 8.32 8.97 -1.83
N LEU A 186 9.44 9.23 -2.50
CA LEU A 186 10.76 9.25 -1.88
C LEU A 186 10.86 10.38 -0.85
N THR A 187 11.57 10.15 0.25
CA THR A 187 11.97 11.20 1.20
C THR A 187 13.45 11.57 0.98
N TYR A 188 13.88 12.75 1.43
CA TYR A 188 15.30 13.15 1.30
C TYR A 188 16.28 12.20 2.01
N ALA A 189 15.85 11.52 3.08
CA ALA A 189 16.70 10.59 3.83
C ALA A 189 16.65 9.15 3.28
N GLY A 190 15.80 8.86 2.30
CA GLY A 190 15.61 7.52 1.75
C GLY A 190 14.16 7.17 1.45
N LEU A 191 13.90 5.90 1.19
CA LEU A 191 12.55 5.40 0.96
C LEU A 191 11.79 5.31 2.29
N PRO A 192 10.52 5.69 2.39
CA PRO A 192 9.78 5.61 3.63
C PRO A 192 9.32 4.17 3.92
N TYR A 193 8.91 3.91 5.16
CA TYR A 193 7.95 2.83 5.44
C TYR A 193 6.63 3.14 4.71
N ALA A 194 5.86 2.11 4.36
CA ALA A 194 4.63 2.29 3.62
C ALA A 194 3.53 1.31 4.05
N ILE A 195 2.33 1.84 4.23
CA ILE A 195 1.09 1.05 4.28
C ILE A 195 0.32 1.38 3.00
N GLN A 196 0.08 0.35 2.20
CA GLN A 196 -0.69 0.41 0.97
C GLN A 196 -1.95 -0.43 1.10
N THR A 197 -3.10 0.23 1.22
CA THR A 197 -4.42 -0.36 1.46
C THR A 197 -5.49 0.37 0.65
N LEU A 198 -6.72 -0.12 0.61
CA LEU A 198 -7.79 0.60 -0.09
C LEU A 198 -8.02 1.98 0.54
N GLY A 199 -7.81 3.04 -0.25
CA GLY A 199 -7.90 4.43 0.21
C GLY A 199 -6.74 4.88 1.13
N GLY A 200 -5.69 4.08 1.31
CA GLY A 200 -4.62 4.35 2.28
C GLY A 200 -5.10 4.28 3.73
N HIS A 201 -6.16 3.51 3.95
CA HIS A 201 -6.85 3.39 5.22
C HIS A 201 -6.09 2.56 6.25
N VAL A 202 -6.26 2.93 7.52
CA VAL A 202 -5.81 2.19 8.71
C VAL A 202 -7.00 2.07 9.67
N PRO A 203 -7.42 0.85 10.05
CA PRO A 203 -8.59 0.63 10.89
C PRO A 203 -8.36 1.08 12.33
N ALA A 204 -9.44 1.31 13.08
CA ALA A 204 -9.36 1.48 14.53
C ALA A 204 -8.89 0.18 15.21
N TYR A 205 -8.21 0.31 16.35
CA TYR A 205 -7.74 -0.81 17.15
C TYR A 205 -8.93 -1.56 17.78
N THR A 206 -9.01 -2.87 17.57
CA THR A 206 -10.10 -3.72 18.06
C THR A 206 -9.77 -4.37 19.41
N GLY A 207 -8.49 -4.61 19.67
CA GLY A 207 -8.04 -5.41 20.82
C GLY A 207 -8.06 -6.92 20.57
N ASP A 208 -8.50 -7.36 19.40
CA ASP A 208 -8.54 -8.77 19.00
C ASP A 208 -7.20 -9.22 18.38
N ASP A 209 -6.97 -10.53 18.30
CA ASP A 209 -5.79 -11.11 17.63
C ASP A 209 -5.95 -11.05 16.10
N ASP A 210 -5.83 -9.84 15.55
CA ASP A 210 -6.02 -9.48 14.15
C ASP A 210 -4.92 -8.52 13.63
N GLU A 211 -5.10 -7.99 12.41
CA GLU A 211 -4.16 -7.04 11.81
C GLU A 211 -3.91 -5.77 12.65
N THR A 212 -4.88 -5.36 13.49
CA THR A 212 -4.75 -4.20 14.37
C THR A 212 -3.83 -4.49 15.55
N ALA A 213 -3.88 -5.70 16.13
CA ALA A 213 -2.92 -6.14 17.14
C ALA A 213 -1.51 -6.27 16.57
N GLN A 214 -1.37 -6.79 15.35
CA GLN A 214 -0.07 -6.83 14.68
C GLN A 214 0.48 -5.43 14.42
N PHE A 215 -0.37 -4.50 13.95
CA PHE A 215 0.04 -3.11 13.71
C PHE A 215 0.37 -2.37 15.01
N ASN A 216 -0.37 -2.61 16.10
CA ASN A 216 -0.05 -2.07 17.42
C ASN A 216 1.35 -2.50 17.89
N ALA A 217 1.70 -3.78 17.76
CA ALA A 217 3.02 -4.28 18.11
C ALA A 217 4.13 -3.67 17.21
N PHE A 218 3.82 -3.42 15.94
CA PHE A 218 4.72 -2.70 15.04
C PHE A 218 4.95 -1.26 15.52
N LEU A 219 3.88 -0.51 15.83
CA LEU A 219 3.97 0.86 16.34
C LEU A 219 4.83 0.93 17.61
N GLU A 220 4.63 -0.01 18.55
CA GLU A 220 5.40 -0.11 19.79
C GLU A 220 6.90 -0.26 19.54
N THR A 221 7.26 -1.12 18.59
CA THR A 221 8.66 -1.33 18.21
C THR A 221 9.21 -0.12 17.46
N TRP A 222 8.44 0.43 16.52
CA TRP A 222 8.86 1.51 15.65
C TRP A 222 9.13 2.81 16.41
N GLN A 223 8.29 3.15 17.40
CA GLN A 223 8.50 4.32 18.25
C GLN A 223 9.69 4.17 19.22
N ALA A 224 10.11 2.93 19.52
CA ALA A 224 11.27 2.66 20.35
C ALA A 224 12.58 2.73 19.56
N THR A 225 12.52 2.66 18.22
CA THR A 225 13.68 2.80 17.34
C THR A 225 14.07 4.26 17.13
N GLY A 226 15.28 4.61 17.58
CA GLY A 226 15.83 5.95 17.44
C GLY A 226 15.34 6.94 18.50
N GLY A 227 15.97 8.11 18.57
CA GLY A 227 15.57 9.22 19.45
C GLY A 227 14.79 10.33 18.74
N SER A 228 14.50 10.14 17.45
CA SER A 228 13.83 11.10 16.56
C SER A 228 12.31 10.99 16.65
N LYS A 229 11.64 12.09 16.34
CA LYS A 229 10.18 12.12 16.15
C LYS A 229 9.82 11.30 14.92
N LYS A 230 8.74 10.53 15.02
CA LYS A 230 8.19 9.73 13.91
C LYS A 230 7.04 10.44 13.24
N TYR A 231 6.88 10.19 11.94
CA TYR A 231 5.88 10.84 11.11
C TYR A 231 5.06 9.81 10.35
N ILE A 232 3.73 9.88 10.50
CA ILE A 232 2.78 9.16 9.65
C ILE A 232 2.22 10.16 8.66
N VAL A 233 2.46 9.95 7.37
CA VAL A 233 2.04 10.87 6.31
C VAL A 233 0.95 10.22 5.48
N PHE A 234 -0.28 10.73 5.59
CA PHE A 234 -1.37 10.32 4.72
C PHE A 234 -1.37 11.14 3.44
N ILE A 235 -1.41 10.43 2.31
CA ILE A 235 -1.43 11.05 0.99
C ILE A 235 -2.60 10.48 0.18
N PRO A 236 -3.77 11.16 0.17
CA PRO A 236 -4.86 10.80 -0.72
C PRO A 236 -4.42 10.92 -2.18
N HIS A 237 -5.13 10.27 -3.08
CA HIS A 237 -4.87 10.39 -4.51
C HIS A 237 -6.17 10.55 -5.29
N GLY A 238 -6.07 11.17 -6.45
CA GLY A 238 -7.23 11.41 -7.27
C GLY A 238 -6.85 11.92 -8.64
N LYS A 239 -7.85 12.49 -9.29
CA LYS A 239 -7.70 13.21 -10.54
C LYS A 239 -7.57 14.70 -10.22
N ILE A 240 -6.38 15.28 -10.32
CA ILE A 240 -6.19 16.70 -10.06
C ILE A 240 -6.17 17.51 -11.36
N GLU A 241 -5.60 16.95 -12.44
CA GLU A 241 -5.73 17.53 -13.78
C GLU A 241 -7.03 17.01 -14.45
N GLU A 242 -7.66 17.75 -15.38
CA GLU A 242 -8.94 17.35 -16.02
C GLU A 242 -8.89 16.00 -16.79
N GLU A 243 -7.75 15.32 -16.79
CA GLU A 243 -7.52 13.98 -17.33
C GLU A 243 -7.18 12.99 -16.20
N GLY A 244 -7.83 11.82 -16.17
CA GLY A 244 -7.53 10.77 -15.18
C GLY A 244 -8.76 10.08 -14.59
N GLN A 245 -8.51 9.08 -13.75
CA GLN A 245 -9.53 8.33 -13.00
C GLN A 245 -9.37 8.56 -11.50
N HIS A 246 -10.51 8.70 -10.80
CA HIS A 246 -10.57 8.81 -9.34
C HIS A 246 -9.96 7.61 -8.61
N CYS A 247 -9.78 7.74 -7.31
CA CYS A 247 -9.53 6.60 -6.44
C CYS A 247 -10.71 5.63 -6.48
N GLY A 248 -10.42 4.37 -6.83
CA GLY A 248 -11.43 3.31 -6.92
C GLY A 248 -12.14 3.06 -5.58
N ALA A 249 -11.39 2.96 -4.48
CA ALA A 249 -11.94 2.77 -3.14
C ALA A 249 -12.74 3.99 -2.66
N GLY A 250 -12.22 5.21 -2.89
CA GLY A 250 -12.92 6.45 -2.60
C GLY A 250 -14.28 6.51 -3.32
N LYS A 251 -14.29 6.23 -4.63
CA LYS A 251 -15.51 6.17 -5.44
C LYS A 251 -16.48 5.09 -4.97
N ALA A 252 -15.99 3.87 -4.72
CA ALA A 252 -16.80 2.74 -4.28
C ALA A 252 -17.48 3.02 -2.93
N SER A 253 -16.77 3.69 -2.01
CA SER A 253 -17.31 4.01 -0.69
C SER A 253 -18.46 5.03 -0.71
N LEU A 254 -18.63 5.80 -1.80
CA LEU A 254 -19.77 6.72 -1.92
C LEU A 254 -21.11 5.96 -1.98
N ASN A 255 -21.10 4.77 -2.59
CA ASN A 255 -22.28 3.91 -2.74
C ASN A 255 -21.90 2.45 -2.44
N PRO A 256 -21.66 2.10 -1.17
CA PRO A 256 -21.19 0.77 -0.79
C PRO A 256 -22.17 -0.35 -1.18
N SER A 257 -23.46 -0.03 -1.34
CA SER A 257 -24.50 -0.96 -1.79
C SER A 257 -24.26 -1.54 -3.19
N ASP A 258 -23.53 -0.81 -4.03
CA ASP A 258 -23.25 -1.21 -5.42
C ASP A 258 -22.02 -2.12 -5.52
N VAL A 259 -21.30 -2.32 -4.39
CA VAL A 259 -20.16 -3.20 -4.30
C VAL A 259 -20.61 -4.60 -3.91
N HIS A 260 -20.05 -5.60 -4.59
CA HIS A 260 -20.29 -7.00 -4.33
C HIS A 260 -19.01 -7.71 -3.91
N GLY A 261 -19.13 -8.85 -3.24
CA GLY A 261 -17.99 -9.66 -2.77
C GLY A 261 -17.95 -9.77 -1.25
N THR A 262 -17.55 -10.95 -0.78
CA THR A 262 -17.57 -11.31 0.65
C THR A 262 -16.60 -10.45 1.47
N TYR A 263 -15.41 -10.17 0.93
CA TYR A 263 -14.38 -9.39 1.62
C TYR A 263 -14.34 -7.93 1.16
N LEU A 264 -14.65 -7.64 -0.11
CA LEU A 264 -14.57 -6.27 -0.61
C LEU A 264 -15.67 -5.37 -0.04
N ARG A 265 -16.93 -5.81 -0.06
CA ARG A 265 -18.06 -4.98 0.37
C ARG A 265 -17.93 -4.52 1.84
N PRO A 266 -17.61 -5.40 2.82
CA PRO A 266 -17.44 -4.95 4.21
C PRO A 266 -16.33 -3.91 4.39
N VAL A 267 -15.23 -4.04 3.64
CA VAL A 267 -14.16 -3.04 3.66
C VAL A 267 -14.67 -1.70 3.13
N ILE A 268 -15.38 -1.69 1.99
CA ILE A 268 -15.94 -0.46 1.43
C ILE A 268 -17.02 0.16 2.34
N GLU A 269 -17.83 -0.66 3.01
CA GLU A 269 -18.80 -0.20 4.03
C GLU A 269 -18.09 0.43 5.23
N THR A 270 -16.97 -0.15 5.68
CA THR A 270 -16.13 0.41 6.75
C THR A 270 -15.59 1.78 6.34
N LEU A 271 -15.00 1.89 5.14
CA LEU A 271 -14.52 3.17 4.61
C LEU A 271 -15.64 4.22 4.56
N ASN A 272 -16.84 3.81 4.17
CA ASN A 272 -17.98 4.72 4.15
C ASN A 272 -18.37 5.19 5.56
N GLN A 273 -18.59 4.26 6.49
CA GLN A 273 -19.05 4.56 7.84
C GLN A 273 -18.09 5.47 8.60
N GLU A 274 -16.79 5.17 8.51
CA GLU A 274 -15.78 5.94 9.21
C GLU A 274 -15.61 7.33 8.62
N ALA A 275 -15.58 7.45 7.29
CA ALA A 275 -15.50 8.76 6.63
C ALA A 275 -16.72 9.62 6.93
N SER A 276 -17.92 9.05 6.87
CA SER A 276 -19.17 9.80 7.07
C SER A 276 -19.35 10.34 8.48
N SER A 277 -18.57 9.87 9.47
CA SER A 277 -18.52 10.47 10.80
C SER A 277 -17.86 11.87 10.82
N PHE A 278 -17.21 12.27 9.73
CA PHE A 278 -16.55 13.57 9.54
C PHE A 278 -17.17 14.39 8.41
N GLU A 279 -18.35 13.97 7.92
CA GLU A 279 -19.06 14.59 6.80
C GLU A 279 -20.39 15.17 7.31
N ASP A 280 -20.56 16.49 7.23
CA ASP A 280 -21.86 17.11 7.56
C ASP A 280 -22.92 16.79 6.50
N GLU A 281 -22.49 16.63 5.25
CA GLU A 281 -23.31 16.27 4.09
C GLU A 281 -22.58 15.20 3.26
N PRO A 282 -23.30 14.37 2.48
CA PRO A 282 -22.67 13.41 1.58
C PRO A 282 -21.64 14.08 0.66
N PRO A 283 -20.42 13.54 0.53
CA PRO A 283 -19.34 14.20 -0.19
C PRO A 283 -19.63 14.23 -1.68
N GLU A 284 -19.39 15.40 -2.28
CA GLU A 284 -19.65 15.64 -3.70
C GLU A 284 -18.70 14.89 -4.65
N SER A 285 -17.56 14.39 -4.14
CA SER A 285 -16.55 13.69 -4.95
C SER A 285 -15.81 12.61 -4.16
N PRO A 286 -15.23 11.61 -4.86
CA PRO A 286 -14.32 10.63 -4.25
C PRO A 286 -13.15 11.29 -3.51
N GLU A 287 -12.63 12.40 -4.04
CA GLU A 287 -11.55 13.18 -3.45
C GLU A 287 -11.95 13.77 -2.10
N LYS A 288 -13.13 14.40 -1.98
CA LYS A 288 -13.65 14.91 -0.70
C LYS A 288 -13.82 13.78 0.32
N ARG A 289 -14.34 12.63 -0.12
CA ARG A 289 -14.44 11.42 0.71
C ARG A 289 -13.09 10.95 1.25
N LEU A 290 -12.03 10.99 0.44
CA LEU A 290 -10.69 10.64 0.90
C LEU A 290 -10.14 11.64 1.93
N LEU A 291 -10.54 12.91 1.88
CA LEU A 291 -10.17 13.89 2.91
C LEU A 291 -10.85 13.57 4.25
N SER A 292 -12.13 13.21 4.24
CA SER A 292 -12.83 12.73 5.44
C SER A 292 -12.19 11.46 6.01
N LEU A 293 -11.74 10.54 5.14
CA LEU A 293 -10.97 9.36 5.56
C LEU A 293 -9.64 9.73 6.22
N ALA A 294 -8.98 10.82 5.82
CA ALA A 294 -7.76 11.27 6.49
C ALA A 294 -8.01 11.57 7.98
N GLU A 295 -9.13 12.24 8.28
CA GLU A 295 -9.53 12.56 9.66
C GLU A 295 -9.93 11.29 10.43
N ALA A 296 -10.62 10.35 9.75
CA ALA A 296 -10.92 9.05 10.31
C ALA A 296 -9.66 8.26 10.67
N ILE A 297 -8.66 8.21 9.78
CA ILE A 297 -7.37 7.55 10.04
C ILE A 297 -6.69 8.15 11.27
N LYS A 298 -6.68 9.49 11.40
CA LYS A 298 -6.11 10.15 12.58
C LYS A 298 -6.83 9.74 13.87
N LYS A 299 -8.16 9.68 13.85
CA LYS A 299 -8.96 9.19 14.98
C LYS A 299 -8.67 7.71 15.27
N ASN A 300 -8.60 6.87 14.24
CA ASN A 300 -8.31 5.44 14.39
C ASN A 300 -6.94 5.21 15.01
N LEU A 301 -5.90 5.92 14.55
CA LEU A 301 -4.55 5.84 15.13
C LEU A 301 -4.57 6.16 16.63
N SER A 302 -5.39 7.11 17.08
CA SER A 302 -5.51 7.45 18.52
C SER A 302 -6.12 6.34 19.39
N THR A 303 -6.71 5.31 18.78
CA THR A 303 -7.24 4.15 19.51
C THR A 303 -6.18 3.08 19.80
N TYR A 304 -5.01 3.14 19.16
CA TYR A 304 -3.94 2.18 19.35
C TYR A 304 -3.20 2.45 20.67
N PRO A 305 -3.07 1.46 21.57
CA PRO A 305 -2.34 1.63 22.83
C PRO A 305 -0.88 2.05 22.65
N ALA A 306 -0.24 1.62 21.57
CA ALA A 306 1.14 1.97 21.26
C ALA A 306 1.28 3.35 20.59
N TYR A 307 0.19 4.00 20.19
CA TYR A 307 0.26 5.33 19.59
C TYR A 307 0.44 6.41 20.66
N ASP A 308 1.53 7.16 20.56
CA ASP A 308 1.86 8.28 21.43
C ASP A 308 2.01 9.56 20.59
N GLU A 309 1.05 10.48 20.70
CA GLU A 309 1.02 11.75 19.95
C GLU A 309 2.23 12.65 20.23
N SER A 310 2.93 12.46 21.34
CA SER A 310 4.17 13.19 21.65
C SER A 310 5.36 12.69 20.82
N LYS A 311 5.29 11.45 20.32
CA LYS A 311 6.35 10.80 19.54
C LYS A 311 6.01 10.66 18.07
N ILE A 312 4.73 10.48 17.73
CA ILE A 312 4.25 10.23 16.37
C ILE A 312 3.35 11.38 15.93
N GLU A 313 3.80 12.13 14.94
CA GLU A 313 3.00 13.17 14.30
C GLU A 313 2.29 12.62 13.06
N VAL A 314 0.97 12.82 12.99
CA VAL A 314 0.17 12.45 11.81
C VAL A 314 -0.03 13.68 10.94
N ILE A 315 0.39 13.59 9.68
CA ILE A 315 0.41 14.70 8.73
C ILE A 315 -0.40 14.32 7.50
N ARG A 316 -1.30 15.20 7.09
CA ARG A 316 -1.94 15.17 5.77
C ARG A 316 -1.14 16.08 4.84
N LEU A 317 -0.56 15.53 3.78
CA LEU A 317 0.43 16.25 2.96
C LEU A 317 -0.20 17.09 1.84
N GLY A 318 -1.27 16.58 1.22
CA GLY A 318 -1.79 17.03 -0.07
C GLY A 318 -2.31 15.84 -0.86
N MET A 319 -2.61 15.99 -2.15
CA MET A 319 -3.15 14.91 -2.98
C MET A 319 -2.18 14.53 -4.11
N ILE A 320 -1.98 13.23 -4.33
CA ILE A 320 -1.22 12.69 -5.48
C ILE A 320 -2.13 12.62 -6.70
N ASP A 321 -1.66 13.17 -7.81
CA ASP A 321 -2.32 13.03 -9.10
C ASP A 321 -2.01 11.64 -9.69
N THR A 322 -3.05 10.87 -9.99
CA THR A 322 -2.92 9.48 -10.46
C THR A 322 -2.25 9.33 -11.82
N VAL A 323 -2.15 10.39 -12.61
CA VAL A 323 -1.50 10.35 -13.92
C VAL A 323 -0.04 10.74 -13.78
N THR A 324 0.21 11.93 -13.24
CA THR A 324 1.54 12.56 -13.19
C THR A 324 2.37 12.11 -11.99
N GLY A 325 1.74 11.66 -10.90
CA GLY A 325 2.39 11.35 -9.62
C GLY A 325 2.86 12.57 -8.85
N GLU A 326 2.47 13.78 -9.28
CA GLU A 326 2.76 15.01 -8.56
C GLU A 326 1.84 15.14 -7.34
N ILE A 327 2.41 15.60 -6.24
CA ILE A 327 1.68 15.97 -5.03
C ILE A 327 1.35 17.45 -5.14
N LYS A 328 0.07 17.77 -5.04
CA LYS A 328 -0.42 19.16 -5.00
C LYS A 328 -1.13 19.40 -3.68
N ASP A 329 -0.96 20.60 -3.14
CA ASP A 329 -1.78 21.06 -2.03
C ASP A 329 -3.25 21.06 -2.47
N PHE A 330 -4.10 20.51 -1.62
CA PHE A 330 -5.53 20.43 -1.83
C PHE A 330 -6.17 21.22 -0.68
N ASP A 331 -6.33 22.52 -0.91
CA ASP A 331 -7.06 23.46 -0.05
C ASP A 331 -8.58 23.36 -0.29
#